data_AF-A0A484GNM9-F1
#
_entry.id   AF-A0A484GNM9-F1
#
_cell.length_a   1.000
_cell.length_b   1.000
_cell.length_c   1.000
_cell.angle_alpha   90.00
_cell.angle_beta   90.00
_cell.angle_gamma   90.00
#
_symmetry.space_group_name_H-M   'P 1'
#
loop_
_entity.id
_entity.type
_entity.pdbx_description
1 polymer ?
#
loop_
_entity_poly.entity_id
_entity_poly.type
_entity_poly.pdbx_seq_one_letter_code
_entity_poly.pdbx_strand_id
1 'polypeptide(L)'
;ITIGNGRFHCPEGLFQPSFLGMESCDIHETTFNSIMKCDVDICKDLYANTVLSGGTTTYPGIADRMQKEVTALAPITMKIKITIAPECEYSVWIGGPILASLSTFQQMWISKQEYTESGASIVHRKC
;
A
#
# COMPACT_ATOMS: atom_id res chain seq x y z
N ILE A 1 7.95 24.63 -22.68
CA ILE A 1 6.60 24.12 -22.33
C ILE A 1 6.26 24.64 -20.94
N THR A 2 5.16 25.38 -20.78
CA THR A 2 4.70 25.87 -19.46
C THR A 2 3.56 24.99 -18.99
N ILE A 3 3.81 24.16 -17.99
CA ILE A 3 2.77 23.33 -17.36
C ILE A 3 2.16 24.15 -16.22
N GLY A 4 0.90 24.57 -16.38
CA GLY A 4 0.10 25.28 -15.37
C GLY A 4 -0.57 24.31 -14.37
N ASN A 5 -1.89 24.43 -14.20
CA ASN A 5 -2.66 23.63 -13.21
C ASN A 5 -2.57 22.10 -13.39
N GLY A 6 -2.15 21.61 -14.56
CA GLY A 6 -1.95 20.18 -14.81
C GLY A 6 -1.01 19.48 -13.83
N ARG A 7 -0.10 20.22 -13.16
CA ARG A 7 0.79 19.68 -12.12
C ARG A 7 0.03 19.14 -10.90
N PHE A 8 -1.14 19.70 -10.60
CA PHE A 8 -1.95 19.31 -9.44
C PHE A 8 -3.12 18.43 -9.84
N HIS A 9 -3.71 18.64 -11.02
CA HIS A 9 -4.80 17.80 -11.52
C HIS A 9 -4.39 16.36 -11.81
N CYS A 10 -3.14 16.14 -12.25
CA CYS A 10 -2.65 14.79 -12.54
C CYS A 10 -2.65 13.88 -11.29
N PRO A 11 -2.02 14.26 -10.16
CA PRO A 11 -2.10 13.45 -8.94
C PRO A 11 -3.47 13.49 -8.26
N GLU A 12 -4.31 14.51 -8.52
CA GLU A 12 -5.68 14.57 -7.96
C GLU A 12 -6.56 13.42 -8.46
N GLY A 13 -6.29 12.85 -9.64
CA GLY A 13 -6.99 11.67 -10.13
C GLY A 13 -6.92 10.45 -9.19
N LEU A 14 -5.96 10.41 -8.25
CA LEU A 14 -5.89 9.37 -7.20
C LEU A 14 -6.90 9.60 -6.07
N PHE A 15 -7.19 10.86 -5.77
CA PHE A 15 -8.11 11.27 -4.71
C PHE A 15 -9.51 11.61 -5.24
N GLN A 16 -9.66 11.81 -6.55
CA GLN A 16 -10.91 12.07 -7.25
C GLN A 16 -10.88 11.44 -8.67
N PRO A 17 -10.96 10.10 -8.81
CA PRO A 17 -10.93 9.41 -10.11
C PRO A 17 -12.06 9.82 -11.06
N SER A 18 -13.15 10.36 -10.53
CA SER A 18 -14.27 10.92 -11.31
C SER A 18 -13.83 12.01 -12.28
N PHE A 19 -12.77 12.77 -11.98
CA PHE A 19 -12.19 13.75 -12.91
C PHE A 19 -11.58 13.13 -14.16
N LEU A 20 -11.21 11.85 -14.09
CA LEU A 20 -10.72 11.06 -15.21
C LEU A 20 -11.85 10.27 -15.90
N GLY A 21 -13.11 10.45 -15.47
CA GLY A 21 -14.25 9.66 -15.95
C GLY A 21 -14.26 8.22 -15.43
N MET A 22 -13.54 7.94 -14.34
CA MET A 22 -13.46 6.62 -13.74
C MET A 22 -14.44 6.49 -12.57
N GLU A 23 -15.26 5.43 -12.58
CA GLU A 23 -16.12 5.05 -11.46
C GLU A 23 -15.36 4.12 -10.49
N SER A 24 -14.30 4.65 -9.87
CA SER A 24 -13.52 3.93 -8.86
C SER A 24 -13.44 4.75 -7.57
N CYS A 25 -13.36 4.07 -6.43
CA CYS A 25 -13.17 4.72 -5.13
C CYS A 25 -11.83 5.47 -5.08
N ASP A 26 -11.81 6.54 -4.30
CA ASP A 26 -10.60 7.30 -4.03
C ASP A 26 -9.61 6.43 -3.22
N ILE A 27 -8.31 6.73 -3.28
CA ILE A 27 -7.32 5.90 -2.57
C ILE A 27 -7.51 5.92 -1.04
N HIS A 28 -7.91 7.06 -0.47
CA HIS A 28 -8.12 7.22 0.96
C HIS A 28 -9.38 6.47 1.45
N GLU A 29 -10.45 6.50 0.64
CA GLU A 29 -11.67 5.73 0.88
C GLU A 29 -11.39 4.22 0.75
N THR A 30 -10.62 3.82 -0.26
CA THR A 30 -10.22 2.42 -0.46
C THR A 30 -9.40 1.90 0.73
N THR A 31 -8.47 2.70 1.26
CA THR A 31 -7.71 2.36 2.47
C THR A 31 -8.63 2.23 3.69
N PHE A 32 -9.52 3.19 3.93
CA PHE A 32 -10.49 3.13 5.02
C PHE A 32 -11.38 1.88 4.93
N ASN A 33 -11.97 1.63 3.75
CA ASN A 33 -12.84 0.49 3.50
C ASN A 33 -12.11 -0.85 3.68
N SER A 34 -10.81 -0.90 3.36
CA SER A 34 -10.00 -2.10 3.58
C SER A 34 -9.74 -2.35 5.05
N ILE A 35 -9.43 -1.31 5.83
CA ILE A 35 -9.25 -1.43 7.29
C ILE A 35 -10.57 -1.80 7.97
N MET A 36 -11.71 -1.25 7.53
CA MET A 36 -13.03 -1.60 8.08
C MET A 36 -13.48 -3.04 7.79
N LYS A 37 -12.85 -3.72 6.83
CA LYS A 37 -13.07 -5.16 6.58
C LYS A 37 -12.21 -6.06 7.50
N CYS A 38 -11.25 -5.48 8.20
CA CYS A 38 -10.42 -6.19 9.16
C CYS A 38 -11.12 -6.28 10.54
N ASP A 39 -10.61 -7.17 11.39
CA ASP A 39 -11.08 -7.26 12.78
C ASP A 39 -10.82 -5.94 13.53
N VAL A 40 -11.77 -5.53 14.36
CA VAL A 40 -11.72 -4.28 15.12
C VAL A 40 -10.48 -4.21 16.02
N ASP A 41 -10.01 -5.36 16.50
CA ASP A 41 -8.85 -5.45 17.40
C ASP A 41 -7.54 -5.06 16.67
N ILE A 42 -7.45 -5.30 15.36
CA ILE A 42 -6.26 -4.96 14.56
C ILE A 42 -6.38 -3.60 13.85
N CYS A 43 -7.59 -3.06 13.73
CA CYS A 43 -7.84 -1.77 13.05
C CYS A 43 -6.97 -0.63 13.61
N LYS A 44 -6.80 -0.57 14.93
CA LYS A 44 -5.98 0.45 15.58
C LYS A 44 -4.53 0.40 15.12
N ASP A 45 -3.97 -0.80 15.02
CA ASP A 45 -2.60 -1.02 14.59
C ASP A 45 -2.42 -0.73 13.10
N LEU A 46 -3.42 -1.06 12.27
CA LEU A 46 -3.41 -0.74 10.85
C LEU A 46 -3.39 0.78 10.61
N TYR A 47 -4.24 1.55 11.31
CA TYR A 47 -4.23 3.02 11.21
C TYR A 47 -2.92 3.65 11.69
N ALA A 48 -2.33 3.09 12.75
CA ALA A 48 -1.09 3.62 13.33
C ALA A 48 0.17 3.26 12.53
N ASN A 49 0.09 2.32 11.58
CA ASN A 49 1.24 1.79 10.84
C ASN A 49 1.00 1.75 9.32
N THR A 50 0.32 2.75 8.75
CA THR A 50 0.14 2.83 7.30
C THR A 50 1.41 3.36 6.62
N VAL A 51 1.95 2.58 5.70
CA VAL A 51 3.18 2.91 4.95
C VAL A 51 2.84 3.07 3.48
N LEU A 52 3.26 4.19 2.88
CA LEU A 52 3.13 4.43 1.44
C LEU A 52 4.38 3.91 0.71
N SER A 53 4.17 3.17 -0.37
CA SER A 53 5.20 2.57 -1.20
C SER A 53 4.89 2.73 -2.70
N GLY A 54 5.95 2.73 -3.53
CA GLY A 54 5.87 2.84 -4.98
C GLY A 54 6.20 4.24 -5.53
N GLY A 55 6.47 4.32 -6.84
CA GLY A 55 6.90 5.58 -7.48
C GLY A 55 5.86 6.70 -7.39
N THR A 56 4.57 6.38 -7.44
CA THR A 56 3.47 7.35 -7.34
C THR A 56 3.41 8.03 -5.97
N THR A 57 3.96 7.43 -4.92
CA THR A 57 3.97 8.03 -3.57
C THR A 57 5.08 9.08 -3.39
N THR A 58 5.88 9.34 -4.43
CA THR A 58 6.91 10.38 -4.43
C THR A 58 6.35 11.78 -4.73
N TYR A 59 5.06 11.90 -5.06
CA TYR A 59 4.42 13.21 -5.24
C TYR A 59 4.52 14.05 -3.94
N PRO A 60 5.03 15.29 -4.02
CA PRO A 60 5.13 16.15 -2.85
C PRO A 60 3.77 16.37 -2.18
N GLY A 61 3.70 16.20 -0.86
CA GLY A 61 2.48 16.41 -0.07
C GLY A 61 1.46 15.27 -0.10
N ILE A 62 1.74 14.15 -0.78
CA ILE A 62 0.80 13.01 -0.83
C ILE A 62 0.59 12.37 0.54
N ALA A 63 1.63 12.32 1.39
CA ALA A 63 1.52 11.81 2.76
C ALA A 63 0.57 12.67 3.59
N ASP A 64 0.76 13.98 3.55
CA ASP A 64 -0.04 14.94 4.30
C ASP A 64 -1.50 14.94 3.84
N ARG A 65 -1.71 14.85 2.51
CA ARG A 65 -3.06 14.71 1.93
C ARG A 65 -3.72 13.41 2.41
N MET A 66 -3.03 12.27 2.28
CA MET A 66 -3.55 10.97 2.72
C MET A 66 -3.87 10.96 4.21
N GLN A 67 -2.98 11.51 5.04
CA GLN A 67 -3.19 11.64 6.48
C GLN A 67 -4.46 12.45 6.78
N LYS A 68 -4.63 13.60 6.10
CA LYS A 68 -5.82 14.45 6.28
C LYS A 68 -7.10 13.73 5.91
N GLU A 69 -7.17 13.11 4.73
CA GLU A 69 -8.39 12.46 4.24
C GLU A 69 -8.76 11.22 5.07
N VAL A 70 -7.78 10.38 5.42
CA VAL A 70 -8.03 9.20 6.28
C VAL A 70 -8.47 9.64 7.69
N THR A 71 -7.92 10.75 8.21
CA THR A 71 -8.36 11.32 9.50
C THR A 71 -9.79 11.85 9.47
N ALA A 72 -10.27 12.31 8.33
CA ALA A 72 -11.65 12.74 8.18
C ALA A 72 -12.64 11.56 8.18
N LEU A 73 -12.22 10.39 7.71
CA LEU A 73 -13.06 9.18 7.63
C LEU A 73 -13.02 8.31 8.89
N ALA A 74 -11.85 8.19 9.51
CA ALA A 74 -11.65 7.29 10.63
C ALA A 74 -12.24 7.83 11.96
N PRO A 75 -12.61 6.94 12.91
CA PRO A 75 -13.09 7.35 14.22
C PRO A 75 -12.06 8.22 14.98
N ILE A 76 -12.53 9.26 15.69
CA ILE A 76 -11.69 10.25 16.41
C ILE A 76 -10.77 9.59 17.46
N THR A 77 -11.12 8.39 17.93
CA THR A 77 -10.31 7.61 18.89
C THR A 77 -9.09 6.94 18.26
N MET A 78 -9.02 6.84 16.94
CA MET A 78 -7.92 6.20 16.21
C MET A 78 -6.78 7.18 15.97
N LYS A 79 -5.56 6.77 16.33
CA LYS A 79 -4.35 7.51 15.97
C LYS A 79 -3.89 7.07 14.59
N ILE A 80 -3.99 7.96 13.62
CA ILE A 80 -3.63 7.67 12.23
C ILE A 80 -2.22 8.19 11.99
N LYS A 81 -1.37 7.35 11.41
CA LYS A 81 -0.01 7.72 11.05
C LYS A 81 0.31 7.17 9.67
N ILE A 82 0.45 8.09 8.71
CA ILE A 82 0.94 7.79 7.37
C ILE A 82 2.44 8.04 7.33
N THR A 83 3.23 7.04 6.92
CA THR A 83 4.69 7.16 6.79
C THR A 83 5.12 6.91 5.36
N ILE A 84 6.04 7.72 4.85
CA ILE A 84 6.72 7.49 3.57
C ILE A 84 8.19 7.23 3.88
N ALA A 85 8.72 6.09 3.42
CA ALA A 85 10.15 5.83 3.50
C ALA A 85 10.91 6.67 2.44
N PRO A 86 12.12 7.17 2.73
CA PRO A 86 12.92 7.94 1.75
C PRO A 86 13.15 7.20 0.44
N GLU A 87 13.22 5.87 0.48
CA GLU A 87 13.43 4.99 -0.67
C GLU A 87 12.15 4.27 -1.10
N CYS A 88 10.97 4.89 -0.87
CA CYS A 88 9.66 4.27 -1.12
C CYS A 88 9.48 3.76 -2.57
N GLU A 89 10.15 4.39 -3.55
CA GLU A 89 10.17 3.95 -4.95
C GLU A 89 10.78 2.55 -5.12
N TYR A 90 11.87 2.25 -4.39
CA TYR A 90 12.62 0.99 -4.48
C TYR A 90 12.35 0.05 -3.31
N SER A 91 11.49 0.43 -2.37
CA SER A 91 11.21 -0.32 -1.14
C SER A 91 10.90 -1.80 -1.39
N VAL A 92 10.14 -2.12 -2.43
CA VAL A 92 9.82 -3.50 -2.84
C VAL A 92 11.08 -4.25 -3.30
N TRP A 93 11.92 -3.60 -4.11
CA TRP A 93 13.17 -4.18 -4.61
C TRP A 93 14.21 -4.38 -3.52
N ILE A 94 14.23 -3.49 -2.53
CA ILE A 94 15.13 -3.58 -1.37
C ILE A 94 14.67 -4.68 -0.40
N GLY A 95 13.36 -4.80 -0.18
CA GLY A 95 12.79 -5.81 0.72
C GLY A 95 13.06 -7.25 0.25
N GLY A 96 13.10 -7.51 -1.05
CA GLY A 96 13.31 -8.84 -1.64
C GLY A 96 14.61 -9.51 -1.18
N PRO A 97 15.79 -8.92 -1.43
CA PRO A 97 17.08 -9.46 -0.98
C PRO A 97 17.20 -9.57 0.54
N ILE A 98 16.61 -8.65 1.30
CA ILE A 98 16.59 -8.71 2.77
C ILE A 98 15.84 -9.96 3.22
N LEU A 99 14.62 -10.16 2.70
CA LEU A 99 13.81 -11.34 3.00
C LEU A 99 14.51 -12.63 2.55
N ALA A 100 15.10 -12.64 1.34
CA ALA A 100 15.81 -13.78 0.80
C ALA A 100 17.05 -14.19 1.60
N SER A 101 17.65 -13.25 2.32
CA SER A 101 18.85 -13.46 3.15
C SER A 101 18.53 -13.98 4.54
N LEU A 102 17.25 -14.03 4.96
CA LEU A 102 16.86 -14.60 6.25
C LEU A 102 16.98 -16.12 6.22
N SER A 103 17.59 -16.71 7.25
CA SER A 103 17.67 -18.18 7.38
C SER A 103 16.30 -18.84 7.46
N THR A 104 15.31 -18.16 8.04
CA THR A 104 13.92 -18.60 8.09
C THR A 104 13.26 -18.65 6.71
N PHE A 105 13.71 -17.83 5.76
CA PHE A 105 13.13 -17.80 4.41
C PHE A 105 13.40 -19.09 3.63
N GLN A 106 14.49 -19.81 3.95
CA GLN A 106 14.80 -21.11 3.34
C GLN A 106 13.69 -22.15 3.54
N GLN A 107 12.98 -22.09 4.67
CA GLN A 107 11.86 -23.00 4.96
C GLN A 107 10.62 -22.71 4.10
N MET A 108 10.52 -21.50 3.55
CA MET A 108 9.40 -21.07 2.71
C MET A 108 9.66 -21.31 1.22
N TRP A 109 10.85 -21.77 0.84
CA TRP A 109 11.17 -22.08 -0.56
C TRP A 109 10.30 -23.22 -1.09
N ILE A 110 9.94 -23.12 -2.37
CA ILE A 110 9.30 -24.20 -3.11
C ILE A 110 10.38 -24.88 -3.94
N SER A 111 10.72 -26.12 -3.60
CA SER A 111 11.70 -26.87 -4.38
C SER A 111 11.09 -27.38 -5.69
N LYS A 112 11.95 -27.73 -6.66
CA LYS A 112 11.51 -28.35 -7.92
C LYS A 112 10.73 -29.64 -7.68
N GLN A 113 11.15 -30.45 -6.69
CA GLN A 113 10.48 -31.71 -6.36
C GLN A 113 9.06 -31.43 -5.85
N GLU A 114 8.91 -30.55 -4.86
CA GLU A 114 7.61 -30.21 -4.29
C GLU A 114 6.65 -29.62 -5.35
N TYR A 115 7.17 -28.80 -6.26
CA TYR A 115 6.39 -28.27 -7.39
C TYR A 115 5.95 -29.37 -8.36
N THR A 116 6.81 -30.37 -8.62
CA THR A 116 6.46 -31.49 -9.51
C THR A 116 5.37 -32.37 -8.89
N GLU A 117 5.36 -32.53 -7.57
CA GLU A 117 4.39 -33.35 -6.84
C GLU A 117 3.02 -32.66 -6.67
N SER A 118 3.00 -31.37 -6.31
CA SER A 118 1.78 -30.62 -5.98
C SER A 118 1.28 -29.69 -7.10
N GLY A 119 2.08 -29.54 -8.17
CA GLY A 119 1.83 -28.57 -9.23
C GLY A 119 1.81 -27.12 -8.73
N ALA A 120 1.19 -26.24 -9.50
CA ALA A 120 1.11 -24.81 -9.19
C ALA A 120 0.37 -24.47 -7.89
N SER A 121 -0.50 -25.37 -7.41
CA SER A 121 -1.31 -25.15 -6.19
C SER A 121 -0.47 -25.00 -4.92
N ILE A 122 0.78 -25.48 -4.94
CA ILE A 122 1.70 -25.37 -3.79
C ILE A 122 1.99 -23.92 -3.39
N VAL A 123 1.90 -22.98 -4.33
CA VAL A 123 2.12 -21.55 -4.06
C VAL A 123 1.14 -21.07 -3.00
N HIS A 124 -0.15 -21.41 -3.09
CA HIS A 124 -1.17 -21.01 -2.11
C HIS A 124 -1.00 -21.64 -0.72
N ARG A 125 -0.12 -22.64 -0.58
CA ARG A 125 0.17 -23.30 0.70
C ARG A 125 1.42 -22.72 1.37
N LYS A 126 2.38 -22.24 0.59
CA LYS A 126 3.69 -21.76 1.08
C LYS A 126 3.88 -20.24 1.00
N CYS A 127 3.08 -19.54 0.21
CA CYS A 127 3.14 -18.10 -0.02
C CYS A 127 1.78 -17.46 0.24
#